data_AF-A0A940AGS2-F1
#
_entry.id   AF-A0A940AGS2-F1
#
_cell.length_a   1.000
_cell.length_b   1.000
_cell.length_c   1.000
_cell.angle_alpha   90.00
_cell.angle_beta   90.00
_cell.angle_gamma   90.00
#
_symmetry.space_group_name_H-M   'P 1'
#
loop_
_entity.id
_entity.type
_entity.pdbx_description
1 polymer ?
#
loop_
_entity_poly.entity_id
_entity_poly.type
_entity_poly.pdbx_seq_one_letter_code
_entity_poly.pdbx_strand_id
1 'polypeptide(L)'
;MNEQINDFFNWLDKAKEAVLSEVAALASDGRIDESNSLKAKANVYDICKSVTGAILKKAPDVSFKDAFAPFERISAPWRESLEAAKAHDDVRKVMVEEAKLSAVTEILAKAKELF
;
A
#
# COMPACT_ATOMS: atom_id res chain seq x y z
N MET A 1 20.42 5.84 -8.33
CA MET A 1 19.32 5.79 -7.35
C MET A 1 19.96 5.54 -5.99
N ASN A 2 19.59 6.32 -4.96
CA ASN A 2 20.13 6.20 -3.60
C ASN A 2 19.89 4.77 -3.06
N GLU A 3 20.85 4.20 -2.32
CA GLU A 3 20.76 2.90 -1.66
C GLU A 3 19.47 2.77 -0.83
N GLN A 4 19.13 3.80 -0.04
CA GLN A 4 17.90 3.84 0.76
C GLN A 4 16.62 3.73 -0.09
N ILE A 5 16.63 4.30 -1.31
CA ILE A 5 15.48 4.22 -2.23
C ILE A 5 15.35 2.80 -2.79
N ASN A 6 16.47 2.16 -3.12
CA ASN A 6 16.47 0.78 -3.57
C ASN A 6 15.98 -0.15 -2.45
N ASP A 7 16.43 0.07 -1.21
CA ASP A 7 15.99 -0.70 -0.05
C ASP A 7 14.50 -0.54 0.21
N PHE A 8 13.98 0.68 0.09
CA PHE A 8 12.56 0.95 0.20
C PHE A 8 11.75 0.21 -0.89
N PHE A 9 12.17 0.27 -2.15
CA PHE A 9 11.47 -0.41 -3.25
C PHE A 9 11.57 -1.94 -3.17
N ASN A 10 12.72 -2.48 -2.76
CA ASN A 10 12.88 -3.90 -2.50
C ASN A 10 11.99 -4.36 -1.34
N TRP A 11 11.83 -3.53 -0.31
CA TRP A 11 10.91 -3.82 0.78
C TRP A 11 9.45 -3.83 0.32
N LEU A 12 9.03 -2.88 -0.54
CA LEU A 12 7.68 -2.87 -1.13
C LEU A 12 7.40 -4.16 -1.92
N ASP A 13 8.36 -4.63 -2.72
CA ASP A 13 8.21 -5.88 -3.48
C ASP A 13 8.06 -7.10 -2.55
N LYS A 14 8.91 -7.21 -1.52
CA LYS A 14 8.83 -8.31 -0.54
C LYS A 14 7.53 -8.28 0.25
N ALA A 15 7.08 -7.10 0.68
CA ALA A 15 5.82 -6.95 1.41
C ALA A 15 4.62 -7.37 0.55
N LYS A 16 4.61 -6.97 -0.73
CA LYS A 16 3.62 -7.43 -1.70
C LYS A 16 3.64 -8.95 -1.89
N GLU A 17 4.81 -9.55 -2.11
CA GLU A 17 4.95 -10.99 -2.31
C GLU A 17 4.47 -11.81 -1.09
N ALA A 18 4.73 -11.32 0.12
CA ALA A 18 4.23 -11.92 1.34
C ALA A 18 2.69 -11.91 1.39
N VAL A 19 2.07 -10.76 1.09
CA VAL A 19 0.60 -10.64 1.03
C VAL A 19 0.00 -11.51 -0.07
N LEU A 20 0.63 -11.59 -1.25
CA LEU A 20 0.14 -12.44 -2.33
C LEU A 20 0.22 -13.94 -1.99
N SER A 21 1.21 -14.33 -1.19
CA SER A 21 1.31 -15.70 -0.67
C SER A 21 0.16 -16.01 0.30
N GLU A 22 -0.21 -15.07 1.16
CA GLU A 22 -1.37 -15.18 2.05
C GLU A 22 -2.70 -15.20 1.28
N VAL A 23 -2.84 -14.34 0.26
CA VAL A 23 -3.99 -14.33 -0.67
C VAL A 23 -4.20 -15.70 -1.31
N ALA A 24 -3.12 -16.36 -1.73
CA ALA A 24 -3.17 -17.70 -2.31
C ALA A 24 -3.59 -18.76 -1.29
N ALA A 25 -3.03 -18.72 -0.08
CA ALA A 25 -3.41 -19.63 1.00
C ALA A 25 -4.90 -19.51 1.37
N LEU A 26 -5.41 -18.28 1.56
CA LEU A 26 -6.82 -18.02 1.83
C LEU A 26 -7.73 -18.51 0.71
N ALA A 27 -7.31 -18.34 -0.55
CA ALA A 27 -8.09 -18.82 -1.70
C ALA A 27 -8.14 -20.35 -1.74
N SER A 28 -7.03 -21.04 -1.45
CA SER A 28 -6.99 -22.51 -1.34
C SER A 28 -7.87 -23.05 -0.21
N ASP A 29 -8.03 -22.28 0.87
CA ASP A 29 -8.91 -22.60 1.99
C ASP A 29 -10.39 -22.21 1.75
N GLY A 30 -10.73 -21.71 0.55
CA GLY A 30 -12.10 -21.29 0.19
C GLY A 30 -12.54 -19.94 0.78
N ARG A 31 -11.64 -19.21 1.44
CA ARG A 31 -11.87 -17.89 2.07
C ARG A 31 -11.72 -16.75 1.05
N ILE A 32 -12.56 -16.80 0.01
CA ILE A 32 -12.43 -15.93 -1.17
C ILE A 32 -12.65 -14.43 -0.85
N ASP A 33 -13.58 -14.09 0.04
CA ASP A 33 -13.85 -12.70 0.41
C ASP A 33 -12.65 -12.04 1.12
N GLU A 34 -11.97 -12.81 1.97
CA GLU A 34 -10.76 -12.38 2.68
C GLU A 34 -9.57 -12.26 1.72
N SER A 35 -9.39 -13.27 0.86
CA SER A 35 -8.40 -13.25 -0.22
C SER A 35 -8.56 -12.02 -1.11
N ASN A 36 -9.80 -11.68 -1.49
CA ASN A 36 -10.08 -10.50 -2.31
C ASN A 36 -9.78 -9.19 -1.59
N SER A 37 -10.04 -9.12 -0.28
CA SER A 37 -9.72 -7.95 0.53
C SER A 37 -8.21 -7.73 0.63
N LEU A 38 -7.42 -8.80 0.83
CA LEU A 38 -5.96 -8.71 0.89
C LEU A 38 -5.29 -8.36 -0.44
N LYS A 39 -5.93 -8.65 -1.59
CA LYS A 39 -5.44 -8.13 -2.89
C LYS A 39 -5.40 -6.60 -2.91
N ALA A 40 -6.32 -5.93 -2.20
CA ALA A 40 -6.27 -4.48 -2.08
C ALA A 40 -5.01 -4.02 -1.31
N LYS A 41 -4.60 -4.74 -0.27
CA LYS A 41 -3.35 -4.49 0.47
C LYS A 41 -2.14 -4.62 -0.45
N ALA A 42 -2.04 -5.71 -1.22
CA ALA A 42 -0.95 -5.91 -2.19
C ALA A 42 -0.86 -4.78 -3.23
N ASN A 43 -2.01 -4.32 -3.74
CA ASN A 43 -2.07 -3.23 -4.71
C ASN A 43 -1.55 -1.89 -4.15
N VAL A 44 -1.68 -1.64 -2.84
CA VAL A 44 -1.20 -0.38 -2.24
C VAL A 44 0.33 -0.29 -2.29
N TYR A 45 1.06 -1.38 -2.07
CA TYR A 45 2.54 -1.37 -2.24
C TYR A 45 2.93 -1.05 -3.68
N ASP A 46 2.24 -1.63 -4.67
CA ASP A 46 2.45 -1.34 -6.09
C ASP A 46 2.15 0.12 -6.44
N ILE A 47 1.05 0.69 -5.91
CA ILE A 47 0.71 2.10 -6.10
C ILE A 47 1.81 2.99 -5.54
N CYS A 48 2.28 2.72 -4.32
CA CYS A 48 3.38 3.48 -3.71
C CYS A 48 4.64 3.45 -4.57
N LYS A 49 5.08 2.26 -4.99
CA LYS A 49 6.26 2.07 -5.83
C LYS A 49 6.11 2.78 -7.17
N SER A 50 4.95 2.66 -7.80
CA SER A 50 4.68 3.22 -9.13
C SER A 50 4.66 4.74 -9.10
N VAL A 51 3.93 5.34 -8.16
CA VAL A 51 3.79 6.80 -8.04
C VAL A 51 5.13 7.43 -7.67
N THR A 52 5.79 6.93 -6.63
CA THR A 52 7.08 7.46 -6.15
C THR A 52 8.17 7.24 -7.19
N GLY A 53 8.25 6.03 -7.76
CA GLY A 53 9.25 5.66 -8.75
C GLY A 53 9.12 6.42 -10.07
N ALA A 54 7.89 6.71 -10.51
CA ALA A 54 7.68 7.53 -11.71
C ALA A 54 8.23 8.95 -11.55
N ILE A 55 8.08 9.54 -10.36
CA ILE A 55 8.57 10.89 -10.07
C ILE A 55 10.10 10.90 -9.99
N LEU A 56 10.69 9.98 -9.24
CA LEU A 56 12.16 9.83 -9.14
C LEU A 56 12.81 9.55 -10.50
N LYS A 57 12.14 8.81 -11.38
CA LYS A 57 12.62 8.55 -12.75
C LYS A 57 12.57 9.81 -13.62
N LYS A 58 11.55 10.65 -13.46
CA LYS A 58 11.36 11.88 -14.25
C LYS A 58 12.21 13.04 -13.75
N ALA A 59 12.46 13.11 -12.44
CA ALA A 59 13.24 14.16 -11.79
C ALA A 59 14.22 13.53 -10.79
N PRO A 60 15.41 13.07 -11.23
CA PRO A 60 16.34 12.32 -10.37
C PRO A 60 16.86 13.09 -9.15
N ASP A 61 16.87 14.42 -9.22
CA ASP A 61 17.36 15.30 -8.14
C ASP A 61 16.27 15.68 -7.11
N VAL A 62 15.03 15.24 -7.33
CA VAL A 62 13.94 15.48 -6.38
C VAL A 62 14.18 14.71 -5.08
N SER A 63 13.83 15.30 -3.95
CA SER A 63 13.94 14.61 -2.67
C SER A 63 12.97 13.41 -2.63
N PHE A 64 13.33 12.36 -1.87
CA PHE A 64 12.41 11.23 -1.66
C PHE A 64 11.08 11.71 -1.08
N LYS A 65 11.11 12.62 -0.10
CA LYS A 65 9.92 13.20 0.53
C LYS A 65 8.98 13.84 -0.51
N ASP A 66 9.52 14.62 -1.44
CA ASP A 66 8.71 15.27 -2.47
C ASP A 66 8.17 14.28 -3.51
N ALA A 67 8.94 13.25 -3.85
CA ALA A 67 8.49 12.15 -4.70
C ALA A 67 7.43 11.27 -4.02
N PHE A 68 7.48 11.13 -2.69
CA PHE A 68 6.58 10.30 -1.90
C PHE A 68 5.27 11.02 -1.54
N ALA A 69 5.28 12.36 -1.41
CA ALA A 69 4.11 13.15 -1.03
C ALA A 69 2.82 12.87 -1.85
N PRO A 70 2.87 12.58 -3.16
CA PRO A 70 1.68 12.20 -3.91
C PRO A 70 1.03 10.89 -3.44
N PHE A 71 1.81 9.91 -2.97
CA PHE A 71 1.26 8.69 -2.38
C PHE A 71 0.51 9.00 -1.07
N GLU A 72 1.06 9.86 -0.20
CA GLU A 72 0.38 10.31 1.02
C GLU A 72 -0.95 11.02 0.71
N ARG A 73 -0.97 11.87 -0.32
CA ARG A 73 -2.20 12.56 -0.75
C ARG A 73 -3.26 11.61 -1.30
N ILE A 74 -2.86 10.60 -2.07
CA ILE A 74 -3.81 9.62 -2.64
C ILE A 74 -4.39 8.71 -1.55
N SER A 75 -3.62 8.43 -0.49
CA SER A 75 -4.05 7.55 0.60
C SER A 75 -4.88 8.26 1.68
N ALA A 76 -4.73 9.58 1.86
CA ALA A 76 -5.46 10.33 2.88
C ALA A 76 -7.00 10.15 2.85
N PRO A 77 -7.69 10.19 1.69
CA PRO A 77 -9.15 10.02 1.63
C PRO A 77 -9.65 8.61 1.96
N TRP A 78 -8.77 7.60 2.01
CA TRP A 78 -9.21 6.22 2.29
C TRP A 78 -9.74 6.06 3.72
N ARG A 79 -9.28 6.90 4.65
CA ARG A 79 -9.81 6.93 6.02
C ARG A 79 -11.26 7.41 6.06
N GLU A 80 -11.59 8.44 5.27
CA GLU A 80 -12.97 8.90 5.13
C GLU A 80 -13.84 7.85 4.44
N SER A 81 -13.30 7.14 3.44
CA SER A 81 -13.97 6.01 2.78
C SER A 81 -14.30 4.88 3.77
N LEU A 82 -13.38 4.56 4.69
CA LEU A 82 -13.60 3.56 5.74
C LEU A 82 -14.72 3.99 6.70
N GLU A 83 -14.68 5.22 7.20
CA GLU A 83 -15.70 5.70 8.13
C GLU A 83 -17.09 5.76 7.47
N ALA A 84 -17.15 6.16 6.20
CA ALA A 84 -18.39 6.08 5.41
C ALA A 84 -18.88 4.63 5.24
N ALA A 85 -17.98 3.68 4.98
CA ALA A 85 -18.35 2.26 4.85
C ALA A 85 -18.93 1.71 6.17
N LYS A 86 -18.32 2.05 7.31
CA LYS A 86 -18.83 1.69 8.65
C LYS A 86 -20.20 2.29 8.92
N ALA A 87 -20.43 3.55 8.55
CA ALA A 87 -21.71 4.22 8.77
C ALA A 87 -22.88 3.62 7.96
N HIS A 88 -22.57 2.87 6.89
CA HIS A 88 -23.55 2.22 6.01
C HIS A 88 -23.57 0.69 6.14
N ASP A 89 -22.90 0.12 7.15
CA ASP A 89 -22.77 -1.33 7.34
C ASP A 89 -22.25 -2.08 6.10
N ASP A 90 -21.41 -1.43 5.28
CA ASP A 90 -20.80 -2.03 4.08
C ASP A 90 -19.57 -2.86 4.49
N VAL A 91 -19.82 -4.05 5.04
CA VAL A 91 -18.79 -4.95 5.59
C VAL A 91 -17.68 -5.26 4.57
N ARG A 92 -18.03 -5.45 3.29
CA ARG A 92 -17.04 -5.74 2.25
C ARG A 92 -16.11 -4.55 2.01
N LYS A 93 -16.69 -3.34 1.94
CA LYS A 93 -15.89 -2.13 1.77
C LYS A 93 -15.04 -1.84 3.01
N VAL A 94 -15.55 -2.09 4.22
CA VAL A 94 -14.77 -1.99 5.46
C VAL A 94 -13.51 -2.87 5.38
N MET A 95 -13.64 -4.16 5.06
CA MET A 95 -12.49 -5.06 4.95
C MET A 95 -11.44 -4.58 3.93
N VAL A 96 -11.90 -4.08 2.78
CA VAL A 96 -11.02 -3.56 1.73
C VAL A 96 -10.29 -2.29 2.19
N GLU A 97 -10.99 -1.33 2.79
CA GLU A 97 -10.36 -0.07 3.21
C GLU A 97 -9.42 -0.28 4.41
N GLU A 98 -9.74 -1.19 5.33
CA GLU A 98 -8.84 -1.60 6.41
C GLU A 98 -7.56 -2.25 5.87
N ALA A 99 -7.70 -3.14 4.88
CA ALA A 99 -6.56 -3.77 4.23
C ALA A 99 -5.64 -2.74 3.54
N LYS A 100 -6.21 -1.74 2.85
CA LYS A 100 -5.43 -0.65 2.24
C LYS A 100 -4.71 0.19 3.31
N LEU A 101 -5.43 0.63 4.35
CA LEU A 101 -4.88 1.48 5.40
C LEU A 101 -3.82 0.77 6.25
N SER A 102 -3.91 -0.55 6.39
CA SER A 102 -2.83 -1.38 6.95
C SER A 102 -1.55 -1.24 6.13
N ALA A 103 -1.60 -1.40 4.80
CA ALA A 103 -0.42 -1.20 3.95
C ALA A 103 0.10 0.24 4.03
N VAL A 104 -0.77 1.26 4.03
CA VAL A 104 -0.34 2.66 4.20
C VAL A 104 0.44 2.86 5.50
N THR A 105 -0.05 2.30 6.60
CA THR A 105 0.61 2.40 7.91
C THR A 105 2.01 1.78 7.88
N GLU A 106 2.14 0.59 7.30
CA GLU A 106 3.43 -0.08 7.15
C GLU A 106 4.40 0.70 6.25
N ILE A 107 3.90 1.23 5.13
CA ILE A 107 4.69 2.03 4.18
C ILE A 107 5.20 3.31 4.85
N LEU A 108 4.35 4.03 5.59
CA LEU A 108 4.74 5.24 6.32
C LEU A 108 5.78 4.93 7.39
N ALA A 109 5.63 3.82 8.11
CA ALA A 109 6.61 3.37 9.09
C ALA A 109 7.97 3.07 8.42
N LYS A 110 7.97 2.36 7.28
CA LYS A 110 9.21 2.05 6.56
C LYS A 110 9.86 3.30 5.96
N ALA A 111 9.07 4.22 5.42
CA ALA A 111 9.58 5.49 4.91
C ALA A 111 10.29 6.29 6.02
N LYS A 112 9.68 6.39 7.20
CA LYS A 112 10.26 7.05 8.38
C LYS A 112 11.52 6.35 8.93
N GLU A 113 11.61 5.02 8.78
CA GLU A 113 12.80 4.26 9.17
C GLU A 113 13.99 4.60 8.27
N LEU A 114 13.75 4.81 6.97
CA LEU A 114 14.79 4.97 5.95
C LEU A 114 15.14 6.43 5.60
N PHE A 115 14.25 7.40 5.86
CA PHE A 115 14.38 8.81 5.45
C PHE A 115 13.93 9.79 6.54
#